data_AF-A0A932Q7W6-F1
#
_entry.id   AF-A0A932Q7W6-F1
#
_cell.length_a   1.000
_cell.length_b   1.000
_cell.length_c   1.000
_cell.angle_alpha   90.00
_cell.angle_beta   90.00
_cell.angle_gamma   90.00
#
_symmetry.space_group_name_H-M   'P 1'
#
loop_
_entity.id
_entity.type
_entity.pdbx_description
1 polymer ?
#
loop_
_entity_poly.entity_id
_entity_poly.type
_entity_poly.pdbx_seq_one_letter_code
_entity_poly.pdbx_strand_id
1 'polypeptide(L)'
;MSEQDPEANTKVNALYTIFEKHLYDFEDNEESEHAFVDKIVHDYLRHLVAKNIAVPRRWHAHIVEELRDQVRKMMVKKMYGCLSIEEFVMGQTDRPARRKASKKKYSKLY
;
A
#
# COMPACT_ATOMS: atom_id res chain seq x y z
N MET A 1 1.84 -26.47 -11.26
CA MET A 1 1.71 -25.67 -10.02
C MET A 1 2.86 -24.68 -10.06
N SER A 2 2.62 -23.49 -10.62
CA SER A 2 3.67 -22.52 -10.88
C SER A 2 4.15 -21.90 -9.57
N GLU A 3 5.45 -22.00 -9.36
CA GLU A 3 6.22 -21.44 -8.27
C GLU A 3 6.08 -19.91 -8.26
N GLN A 4 5.81 -19.36 -7.07
CA GLN A 4 5.74 -17.93 -6.83
C GLN A 4 7.14 -17.33 -6.85
N ASP A 5 7.43 -16.50 -7.85
CA ASP A 5 8.64 -15.70 -7.93
C ASP A 5 8.81 -14.76 -6.71
N PRO A 6 9.94 -14.83 -5.98
CA PRO A 6 10.21 -13.99 -4.82
C PRO A 6 10.71 -12.57 -5.16
N GLU A 7 10.60 -12.12 -6.41
CA GLU A 7 11.09 -10.80 -6.85
C GLU A 7 10.12 -9.63 -6.57
N ALA A 8 9.04 -9.88 -5.83
CA ALA A 8 8.02 -8.88 -5.51
C ALA A 8 8.39 -7.95 -4.32
N ASN A 9 9.48 -8.23 -3.60
CA ASN A 9 9.75 -7.59 -2.30
C ASN A 9 10.73 -6.38 -2.33
N THR A 10 11.42 -6.13 -3.43
CA THR A 10 12.40 -5.01 -3.51
C THR A 10 11.87 -3.78 -4.25
N LYS A 11 10.74 -3.93 -4.96
CA LYS A 11 9.98 -2.81 -5.52
C LYS A 11 8.93 -2.42 -4.49
N VAL A 12 9.30 -1.58 -3.52
CA VAL A 12 8.29 -0.82 -2.78
C VAL A 12 7.37 -0.21 -3.83
N ASN A 13 6.11 -0.66 -3.83
CA ASN A 13 5.17 -0.40 -4.91
C ASN A 13 5.11 1.13 -5.09
N ALA A 14 5.42 1.67 -6.28
CA ALA A 14 5.64 3.12 -6.42
C ALA A 14 4.40 3.93 -6.00
N LEU A 15 3.21 3.34 -6.12
CA LEU A 15 1.96 3.86 -5.59
C LEU A 15 1.99 4.01 -4.06
N TYR A 16 2.56 3.03 -3.35
CA TYR A 16 2.72 3.04 -1.90
C TYR A 16 3.70 4.11 -1.42
N THR A 17 4.82 4.30 -2.12
CA THR A 17 5.76 5.38 -1.77
C THR A 17 5.13 6.76 -1.96
N ILE A 18 4.39 6.97 -3.05
CA ILE A 18 3.66 8.23 -3.30
C ILE A 18 2.59 8.42 -2.22
N PHE A 19 1.84 7.37 -1.90
CA PHE A 19 0.84 7.38 -0.83
C PHE A 19 1.42 7.76 0.54
N GLU A 20 2.54 7.16 0.95
CA GLU A 20 3.17 7.49 2.24
C GLU A 20 3.68 8.92 2.29
N LYS A 21 4.21 9.44 1.17
CA LYS A 21 4.63 10.84 1.09
C LYS A 21 3.45 11.77 1.33
N HIS A 22 2.34 11.56 0.62
CA HIS A 22 1.13 12.36 0.77
C HIS A 22 0.51 12.22 2.16
N LEU A 23 0.61 11.05 2.81
CA LEU A 23 0.19 10.86 4.21
C LEU A 23 1.04 11.65 5.21
N TYR A 24 2.35 11.76 4.98
CA TYR A 24 3.25 12.52 5.86
C TYR A 24 3.01 14.02 5.70
N ASP A 25 2.73 14.45 4.46
CA ASP A 25 2.36 15.84 4.14
C ASP A 25 0.88 16.15 4.46
N PHE A 26 0.11 15.20 5.01
CA PHE A 26 -1.30 15.35 5.41
C PHE A 26 -1.45 16.10 6.75
N GLU A 27 -0.53 17.02 7.05
CA GLU A 27 -0.65 17.91 8.19
C GLU A 27 -1.69 19.00 7.84
N ASP A 28 -2.84 18.97 8.54
CA ASP A 28 -3.71 20.13 8.78
C ASP A 28 -4.66 20.67 7.69
N ASN A 29 -5.06 19.92 6.66
CA ASN A 29 -6.04 20.46 5.70
C ASN A 29 -7.35 19.70 5.68
N GLU A 30 -8.45 20.46 5.60
CA GLU A 30 -9.85 20.09 5.32
C GLU A 30 -10.03 19.39 3.95
N GLU A 31 -9.01 18.66 3.52
CA GLU A 31 -8.99 17.94 2.27
C GLU A 31 -9.90 16.73 2.39
N SER A 32 -10.95 16.74 1.57
CA SER A 32 -11.83 15.57 1.44
C SER A 32 -11.02 14.34 1.03
N GLU A 33 -11.41 13.17 1.54
CA GLU A 33 -10.82 11.87 1.15
C GLU A 33 -10.71 11.72 -0.38
N HIS A 34 -11.75 12.16 -1.10
CA HIS A 34 -11.78 12.14 -2.56
C HIS A 34 -10.65 12.94 -3.20
N ALA A 35 -10.40 14.16 -2.70
CA ALA A 35 -9.34 15.03 -3.21
C ALA A 35 -7.95 14.45 -2.90
N PHE A 36 -7.76 13.86 -1.71
CA PHE A 36 -6.52 13.17 -1.34
C PHE A 36 -6.23 11.98 -2.27
N VAL A 37 -7.23 11.12 -2.49
CA VAL A 37 -7.11 9.97 -3.39
C VAL A 37 -6.76 10.42 -4.82
N ASP A 38 -7.44 11.45 -5.33
CA ASP A 38 -7.22 11.97 -6.67
C ASP A 38 -5.81 12.55 -6.87
N LYS A 39 -5.27 13.25 -5.86
CA LYS A 39 -3.87 13.73 -5.89
C LYS A 39 -2.88 12.59 -6.03
N ILE A 40 -3.05 11.51 -5.27
CA ILE A 40 -2.14 10.36 -5.30
C ILE A 40 -2.19 9.65 -6.65
N VAL A 41 -3.40 9.45 -7.19
CA VAL A 41 -3.58 8.82 -8.51
C VAL A 41 -2.97 9.69 -9.61
N HIS A 42 -3.16 11.01 -9.54
CA HIS A 42 -2.56 11.94 -10.49
C HIS A 42 -1.02 11.88 -10.45
N ASP A 43 -0.42 11.91 -9.26
CA ASP A 43 1.03 11.84 -9.09
C ASP A 43 1.61 10.49 -9.54
N TYR A 44 0.88 9.40 -9.31
CA TYR A 44 1.28 8.08 -9.80
C TYR A 44 1.25 8.00 -11.33
N LEU A 45 0.20 8.55 -11.97
CA LEU A 45 0.14 8.62 -13.43
C LEU A 45 1.27 9.49 -14.01
N ARG A 46 1.59 10.62 -13.35
CA ARG A 46 2.71 11.47 -13.73
C ARG A 46 4.05 10.72 -13.62
N HIS A 47 4.21 9.91 -12.57
CA HIS A 47 5.37 9.04 -12.39
C HIS A 47 5.48 7.96 -13.47
N LEU A 48 4.36 7.36 -13.91
CA LEU A 48 4.35 6.41 -15.02
C LEU A 48 4.79 7.07 -16.34
N VAL A 49 4.29 8.27 -16.63
CA VAL A 49 4.70 9.04 -17.81
C VAL A 49 6.19 9.37 -17.75
N ALA A 50 6.71 9.78 -16.58
CA ALA A 50 8.14 10.04 -16.39
C ALA A 50 9.02 8.80 -16.62
N LYS A 51 8.46 7.59 -16.46
CA LYS A 51 9.11 6.31 -16.76
C LYS A 51 8.90 5.83 -18.21
N ASN A 52 8.38 6.69 -19.09
CA ASN A 52 8.01 6.34 -20.47
C ASN A 52 6.96 5.22 -20.58
N ILE A 53 6.14 5.02 -19.54
CA ILE A 53 5.03 4.07 -19.57
C ILE A 53 3.79 4.83 -20.06
N ALA A 54 3.41 4.62 -21.32
CA ALA A 54 2.22 5.22 -21.90
C ALA A 54 0.98 4.37 -21.59
N VAL A 55 -0.04 4.99 -20.99
CA VAL A 55 -1.34 4.37 -20.78
C VAL A 55 -2.24 4.66 -21.98
N PRO A 56 -2.78 3.63 -22.67
CA PRO A 56 -3.73 3.84 -23.76
C PRO A 56 -4.96 4.62 -23.29
N ARG A 57 -5.39 5.64 -24.04
CA ARG A 57 -6.57 6.47 -23.70
C ARG A 57 -7.82 5.66 -23.40
N ARG A 58 -8.02 4.54 -24.11
CA ARG A 58 -9.19 3.65 -23.93
C ARG A 58 -9.24 2.99 -22.56
N TRP A 59 -8.09 2.76 -21.93
CA TRP A 59 -7.98 2.08 -20.63
C TRP A 59 -7.76 3.06 -19.48
N HIS A 60 -7.57 4.33 -19.80
CA HIS A 60 -7.23 5.35 -18.81
C HIS A 60 -8.27 5.44 -17.70
N ALA A 61 -9.56 5.47 -18.04
CA ALA A 61 -10.64 5.54 -17.07
C ALA A 61 -10.66 4.30 -16.14
N HIS A 62 -10.50 3.10 -16.69
CA HIS A 62 -10.46 1.87 -15.90
C HIS A 62 -9.25 1.83 -14.95
N ILE A 63 -8.07 2.22 -15.44
CA ILE A 63 -6.85 2.26 -14.63
C ILE A 63 -6.97 3.30 -13.52
N VAL A 64 -7.54 4.47 -13.80
CA VAL A 64 -7.80 5.50 -12.78
C VAL A 64 -8.72 4.96 -11.68
N GLU A 65 -9.83 4.30 -12.05
CA GLU A 65 -10.76 3.73 -11.08
C GLU A 65 -10.13 2.62 -10.24
N GLU A 66 -9.34 1.73 -10.84
CA GLU A 66 -8.61 0.69 -10.09
C GLU A 66 -7.58 1.30 -9.13
N LEU A 67 -6.84 2.33 -9.56
CA LEU A 67 -5.87 3.01 -8.70
C LEU A 67 -6.56 3.71 -7.53
N ARG A 68 -7.71 4.36 -7.76
CA ARG A 68 -8.52 4.98 -6.70
C ARG A 68 -8.95 3.95 -5.67
N ASP A 69 -9.42 2.78 -6.11
CA ASP A 69 -9.82 1.70 -5.21
C ASP A 69 -8.65 1.16 -4.37
N GLN A 70 -7.48 0.98 -4.99
CA GLN A 70 -6.27 0.57 -4.27
C GLN A 70 -5.85 1.60 -3.21
N VAL A 71 -5.85 2.89 -3.54
CA VAL A 71 -5.50 3.96 -2.60
C VAL A 71 -6.51 4.02 -1.45
N ARG A 72 -7.82 3.91 -1.71
CA ARG A 72 -8.85 3.84 -0.66
C ARG A 72 -8.64 2.67 0.29
N LYS A 73 -8.38 1.47 -0.24
CA LYS A 73 -8.05 0.28 0.59
C LYS A 73 -6.82 0.54 1.46
N MET A 74 -5.79 1.18 0.91
CA MET A 74 -4.59 1.53 1.67
C MET A 74 -4.88 2.55 2.77
N MET A 75 -5.73 3.56 2.52
CA MET A 75 -6.19 4.51 3.54
C MET A 75 -6.93 3.82 4.67
N VAL A 76 -7.94 3.00 4.35
CA VAL A 76 -8.74 2.28 5.34
C VAL A 76 -7.83 1.40 6.20
N LYS A 77 -6.91 0.66 5.58
CA LYS A 77 -5.94 -0.17 6.29
C LYS A 77 -4.98 0.65 7.15
N LYS A 78 -4.61 1.87 6.74
CA LYS A 78 -3.75 2.75 7.52
C LYS A 78 -4.47 3.34 8.73
N MET A 79 -5.72 3.77 8.57
CA MET A 79 -6.52 4.40 9.62
C MET A 79 -7.06 3.40 10.64
N TYR A 80 -7.61 2.29 10.16
CA TYR A 80 -8.34 1.32 10.99
C TYR A 80 -7.58 0.02 11.23
N GLY A 81 -6.47 -0.20 10.51
CA GLY A 81 -5.66 -1.43 10.63
C GLY A 81 -6.27 -2.67 9.98
N CYS A 82 -7.49 -2.60 9.48
CA CYS A 82 -8.26 -3.71 8.90
C CYS A 82 -9.13 -3.21 7.74
N LEU A 83 -9.45 -4.09 6.78
CA LEU A 83 -10.23 -3.75 5.59
C LEU A 83 -11.71 -4.13 5.71
N SER A 84 -12.07 -4.99 6.67
CA SER A 84 -13.46 -5.41 6.91
C SER A 84 -13.77 -5.54 8.42
N ILE A 85 -15.07 -5.54 8.75
CA ILE A 85 -15.56 -5.78 10.11
C ILE A 85 -15.15 -7.17 10.60
N GLU A 86 -15.15 -8.17 9.71
CA GLU A 86 -14.73 -9.54 10.02
C GLU A 86 -13.25 -9.57 10.43
N GLU A 87 -12.38 -8.88 9.70
CA GLU A 87 -10.95 -8.72 10.06
C GLU A 87 -10.77 -7.94 11.37
N PHE A 88 -11.60 -6.93 11.63
CA PHE A 88 -11.58 -6.18 12.89
C PHE A 88 -11.94 -7.06 14.09
N VAL A 89 -12.99 -7.86 13.97
CA VAL A 89 -13.47 -8.76 15.03
C VAL A 89 -12.47 -9.91 15.27
N MET A 90 -11.92 -10.51 14.20
CA MET A 90 -10.90 -11.56 14.32
C MET A 90 -9.55 -11.02 14.85
N GLY A 91 -9.18 -9.79 14.49
CA GLY A 91 -7.96 -9.13 14.96
C GLY A 91 -7.96 -8.76 16.46
N GLN A 92 -9.13 -8.71 17.10
CA GLN A 92 -9.23 -8.58 18.56
C GLN A 92 -8.96 -9.91 19.28
N THR A 93 -9.23 -11.05 18.64
CA THR A 93 -8.93 -12.38 19.20
C THR A 93 -7.48 -12.82 18.97
N ASP A 94 -6.79 -12.28 17.97
CA ASP A 94 -5.41 -12.64 17.60
C ASP A 94 -4.41 -11.47 17.75
N ARG A 95 -4.24 -10.98 18.98
CA ARG A 95 -2.95 -10.36 19.38
C ARG A 95 -2.03 -11.36 20.09
N PRO A 96 -1.46 -12.41 19.45
CA PRO A 96 -0.35 -13.13 20.03
C PRO A 96 0.96 -12.42 19.68
N ALA A 97 1.60 -11.84 20.70
CA ALA A 97 3.05 -11.92 20.92
C ALA A 97 4.00 -11.80 19.69
N ARG A 98 3.96 -10.71 18.91
CA ARG A 98 5.14 -10.29 18.12
C ARG A 98 6.20 -9.60 19.00
N ARG A 99 6.61 -10.27 20.08
CA ARG A 99 7.87 -10.00 20.81
C ARG A 99 8.49 -11.35 21.15
N LYS A 100 9.71 -11.56 20.65
CA LYS A 100 10.65 -12.69 20.88
C LYS A 100 10.70 -13.76 19.78
N ALA A 101 11.38 -13.43 18.68
CA ALA A 101 12.14 -14.42 17.90
C ALA A 101 13.43 -13.81 17.35
N SER A 102 14.16 -13.07 18.17
CA SER A 102 15.51 -12.59 17.88
C SER A 102 16.43 -13.06 19.01
N LYS A 103 16.79 -14.35 19.00
CA LYS A 103 17.95 -14.94 19.69
C LYS A 103 18.03 -16.43 19.36
N LYS A 104 18.71 -16.75 18.27
CA LYS A 104 19.47 -18.01 18.08
C LYS A 104 20.45 -17.78 16.91
N LYS A 105 21.33 -16.80 17.11
CA LYS A 105 22.58 -16.63 16.36
C LYS A 105 23.65 -17.38 17.16
N TYR A 106 24.31 -18.35 16.51
CA TYR A 106 25.50 -19.10 16.95
C TYR A 106 25.36 -20.04 18.15
N SER A 107 25.01 -21.30 17.89
CA SER A 107 25.42 -22.41 18.75
C SER A 107 25.64 -23.68 17.92
N LYS A 108 26.75 -23.73 17.18
CA LYS A 108 27.47 -24.96 16.85
C LYS A 108 28.78 -24.59 16.14
N LEU A 109 29.80 -24.40 16.95
CA LEU A 109 31.21 -24.50 16.60
C LEU A 109 31.90 -24.99 17.87
N TYR A 110 31.83 -26.30 18.08
CA TYR A 110 32.75 -27.14 18.85
C TYR A 110 32.58 -28.56 18.35
#